data_AF-A0A8H7TH32-F1
#
_entry.id   AF-A0A8H7TH32-F1
#
_cell.length_a   1.000
_cell.length_b   1.000
_cell.length_c   1.000
_cell.angle_alpha   90.00
_cell.angle_beta   90.00
_cell.angle_gamma   90.00
#
_symmetry.space_group_name_H-M   'P 1'
#
loop_
_entity.id
_entity.type
_entity.pdbx_description
1 polymer ?
#
loop_
_entity_poly.entity_id
_entity_poly.type
_entity_poly.pdbx_seq_one_letter_code
_entity_poly.pdbx_strand_id
1 'polypeptide(L)'
;MGMHTVQQARIYHPKITIIALASARHHVYLRSLGADHVFDYSSPTVVKDVQSLGKDIRSGIDCHSEGRSTHLAARCMLPMGDDDLGGGNRRRIIRTLPPGLISGTIPPSVCADEWILSYTALGKPFWFLFKYYPANAEDYKSSMDFLQALTRLLQEQKVVPVKHRLMNGGLENISRGFDEMRSGNVRGEKLVYRIGGE
;
A
#
# COMPACT_ATOMS: atom_id res chain seq x y z
N MET A 1 4.45 1.35 2.73
CA MET A 1 3.22 1.91 2.15
C MET A 1 1.98 1.51 2.93
N GLY A 2 1.68 0.20 3.08
CA GLY A 2 0.42 -0.27 3.70
C GLY A 2 0.08 0.33 5.07
N MET A 3 1.06 0.54 5.94
CA MET A 3 0.86 1.22 7.24
C MET A 3 0.25 2.62 7.11
N HIS A 4 0.70 3.41 6.13
CA HIS A 4 0.15 4.74 5.87
C HIS A 4 -1.23 4.65 5.21
N THR A 5 -1.42 3.68 4.32
CA THR A 5 -2.72 3.42 3.68
C THR A 5 -3.81 3.14 4.72
N VAL A 6 -3.53 2.31 5.74
CA VAL A 6 -4.46 2.02 6.84
C VAL A 6 -4.82 3.28 7.61
N GLN A 7 -3.82 4.09 8.01
CA GLN A 7 -4.06 5.32 8.76
C GLN A 7 -4.88 6.33 7.96
N GLN A 8 -4.53 6.55 6.69
CA GLN A 8 -5.24 7.48 5.82
C GLN A 8 -6.67 7.01 5.56
N ALA A 9 -6.89 5.72 5.30
CA ALA A 9 -8.22 5.16 5.16
C ALA A 9 -9.06 5.41 6.42
N ARG A 10 -8.50 5.21 7.62
CA ARG A 10 -9.22 5.46 8.87
C ARG A 10 -9.55 6.95 9.07
N ILE A 11 -8.61 7.85 8.76
CA ILE A 11 -8.78 9.30 8.95
C ILE A 11 -9.82 9.86 7.97
N TYR A 12 -9.69 9.57 6.68
CA TYR A 12 -10.52 10.17 5.63
C TYR A 12 -11.83 9.43 5.39
N HIS A 13 -11.91 8.16 5.79
CA HIS A 13 -13.11 7.32 5.62
C HIS A 13 -13.45 6.56 6.90
N PRO A 14 -13.81 7.25 8.00
CA PRO A 14 -13.96 6.63 9.33
C PRO A 14 -15.04 5.54 9.41
N LYS A 15 -15.95 5.47 8.43
CA LYS A 15 -17.06 4.52 8.37
C LYS A 15 -16.78 3.26 7.56
N ILE A 16 -15.68 3.19 6.81
CA ILE A 16 -15.38 1.99 6.01
C ILE A 16 -14.73 0.92 6.88
N THR A 17 -15.01 -0.34 6.57
CA THR A 17 -14.29 -1.47 7.16
C THR A 17 -12.94 -1.62 6.47
N ILE A 18 -11.86 -1.59 7.25
CA ILE A 18 -10.47 -1.70 6.78
C ILE A 18 -9.97 -3.11 7.06
N ILE A 19 -9.73 -3.86 5.99
CA ILE A 19 -9.14 -5.21 6.03
C ILE A 19 -7.69 -5.12 5.54
N ALA A 20 -6.75 -5.63 6.32
CA ALA A 20 -5.34 -5.67 5.96
C ALA A 20 -4.79 -7.10 5.92
N LEU A 21 -3.92 -7.37 4.95
CA LEU A 21 -3.16 -8.61 4.85
C LEU A 21 -1.69 -8.32 5.19
N ALA A 22 -1.17 -8.93 6.26
CA ALA A 22 0.19 -8.70 6.74
C ALA A 22 0.67 -9.88 7.60
N SER A 23 1.99 -10.09 7.75
CA SER A 23 2.52 -11.14 8.62
C SER A 23 1.96 -11.01 10.05
N ALA A 24 1.68 -12.13 10.72
CA ALA A 24 1.07 -12.19 12.06
C ALA A 24 1.66 -11.21 13.08
N ARG A 25 3.00 -11.07 13.11
CA ARG A 25 3.72 -10.15 14.01
C ARG A 25 3.31 -8.67 13.89
N HIS A 26 2.67 -8.25 12.81
CA HIS A 26 2.25 -6.87 12.59
C HIS A 26 0.76 -6.63 12.87
N HIS A 27 -0.01 -7.67 13.24
CA HIS A 27 -1.46 -7.58 13.40
C HIS A 27 -1.89 -6.59 14.48
N VAL A 28 -1.30 -6.69 15.67
CA VAL A 28 -1.61 -5.78 16.79
C VAL A 28 -1.31 -4.33 16.39
N TYR A 29 -0.17 -4.10 15.74
CA TYR A 29 0.22 -2.76 15.30
C TYR A 29 -0.75 -2.20 14.26
N LEU A 30 -1.11 -2.97 13.22
CA LEU A 30 -2.05 -2.49 12.20
C LEU A 30 -3.45 -2.22 12.75
N ARG A 31 -3.92 -2.99 13.74
CA ARG A 31 -5.17 -2.70 14.46
C ARG A 31 -5.07 -1.38 15.22
N SER A 32 -3.96 -1.13 15.91
CA SER A 32 -3.74 0.16 16.60
C SER A 32 -3.74 1.38 15.67
N LEU A 33 -3.45 1.16 14.37
CA LEU A 33 -3.46 2.20 13.34
C LEU A 33 -4.82 2.38 12.64
N GLY A 34 -5.82 1.55 12.99
CA GLY A 34 -7.18 1.67 12.49
C GLY A 34 -7.68 0.57 11.57
N ALA A 35 -6.93 -0.53 11.36
CA ALA A 35 -7.47 -1.70 10.68
C ALA A 35 -8.50 -2.43 11.56
N ASP A 36 -9.67 -2.77 11.00
CA ASP A 36 -10.71 -3.52 11.73
C ASP A 36 -10.40 -5.02 11.74
N HIS A 37 -9.93 -5.54 10.62
CA HIS A 37 -9.53 -6.95 10.47
C HIS A 37 -8.13 -7.04 9.89
N VAL A 38 -7.31 -7.93 10.45
CA VAL A 38 -5.96 -8.20 9.94
C VAL A 38 -5.76 -9.70 9.86
N PHE A 39 -5.31 -10.17 8.70
CA PHE A 39 -5.08 -11.59 8.44
C PHE A 39 -3.63 -11.84 8.00
N ASP A 40 -3.11 -13.04 8.30
CA ASP A 40 -1.80 -13.45 7.81
C ASP A 40 -1.90 -13.86 6.34
N TYR A 41 -1.22 -13.12 5.46
CA TYR A 41 -1.21 -13.40 4.02
C TYR A 41 -0.60 -14.78 3.70
N SER A 42 0.20 -15.34 4.61
CA SER A 42 0.83 -16.66 4.43
C SER A 42 -0.08 -17.81 4.87
N SER A 43 -1.20 -17.52 5.54
CA SER A 43 -2.16 -18.55 5.93
C SER A 43 -2.78 -19.20 4.69
N PRO A 44 -2.81 -20.55 4.60
CA PRO A 44 -3.45 -21.25 3.49
C PRO A 44 -4.98 -21.01 3.45
N THR A 45 -5.57 -20.56 4.55
CA THR A 45 -7.00 -20.26 4.66
C THR A 45 -7.34 -18.78 4.49
N VAL A 46 -6.34 -17.90 4.32
CA VAL A 46 -6.55 -16.43 4.34
C VAL A 46 -7.67 -15.95 3.43
N VAL A 47 -7.80 -16.54 2.23
CA VAL A 47 -8.89 -16.22 1.30
C VAL A 47 -10.22 -16.55 1.95
N LYS A 48 -10.43 -17.79 2.39
CA LYS A 48 -11.69 -18.22 3.03
C LYS A 48 -11.99 -17.40 4.29
N ASP A 49 -10.96 -17.11 5.08
CA ASP A 49 -11.10 -16.35 6.33
C ASP A 49 -11.60 -14.92 6.05
N VAL A 50 -11.03 -14.24 5.05
CA VAL A 50 -11.51 -12.91 4.64
C VAL A 50 -12.93 -12.98 4.08
N GLN A 51 -13.22 -13.96 3.23
CA GLN A 51 -14.55 -14.14 2.62
C GLN A 51 -15.64 -14.43 3.66
N SER A 52 -15.29 -15.14 4.74
CA SER A 52 -16.20 -15.47 5.84
C SER A 52 -16.71 -14.24 6.60
N LEU A 53 -16.06 -13.07 6.45
CA LEU A 53 -16.56 -11.81 6.99
C LEU A 53 -17.87 -11.36 6.34
N GLY A 54 -18.22 -11.90 5.16
CA GLY A 54 -19.46 -11.55 4.45
C GLY A 54 -19.54 -10.09 4.03
N LYS A 55 -18.39 -9.42 3.88
CA LYS A 55 -18.31 -8.00 3.47
C LYS A 55 -18.24 -7.89 1.96
N ASP A 56 -18.94 -6.91 1.38
CA ASP A 56 -18.79 -6.54 -0.02
C ASP A 56 -17.51 -5.70 -0.20
N ILE A 57 -16.41 -6.35 -0.58
CA ILE A 57 -15.11 -5.69 -0.76
C ILE A 57 -15.00 -5.18 -2.19
N ARG A 58 -15.26 -3.88 -2.40
CA ARG A 58 -15.27 -3.26 -3.74
C ARG A 58 -13.94 -2.63 -4.16
N SER A 59 -13.06 -2.31 -3.22
CA SER A 59 -11.82 -1.61 -3.50
C SER A 59 -10.66 -2.14 -2.67
N GLY A 60 -9.46 -2.13 -3.25
CA GLY A 60 -8.23 -2.57 -2.59
C GLY A 60 -7.01 -1.80 -3.07
N ILE A 61 -5.97 -1.79 -2.24
CA ILE A 61 -4.65 -1.27 -2.59
C ILE A 61 -3.63 -2.36 -2.27
N ASP A 62 -3.03 -2.92 -3.31
CA ASP A 62 -1.91 -3.84 -3.16
C ASP A 62 -0.62 -3.04 -2.98
N CYS A 63 -0.13 -3.04 -1.74
CA CYS A 63 1.08 -2.31 -1.34
C CYS A 63 2.38 -3.10 -1.50
N HIS A 64 2.33 -4.32 -2.05
CA HIS A 64 3.49 -5.17 -2.31
C HIS A 64 3.73 -5.38 -3.80
N SER A 65 2.68 -5.76 -4.55
CA SER A 65 2.66 -5.90 -6.01
C SER A 65 3.72 -6.80 -6.64
N GLU A 66 4.41 -7.59 -5.84
CA GLU A 66 5.33 -8.63 -6.29
C GLU A 66 4.72 -10.02 -6.18
N GLY A 67 5.17 -10.93 -7.04
CA GLY A 67 4.72 -12.32 -7.05
C GLY A 67 3.20 -12.44 -7.16
N ARG A 68 2.58 -13.15 -6.21
CA ARG A 68 1.13 -13.41 -6.18
C ARG A 68 0.34 -12.46 -5.27
N SER A 69 0.92 -11.36 -4.81
CA SER A 69 0.25 -10.42 -3.88
C SER A 69 -1.06 -9.86 -4.45
N THR A 70 -1.05 -9.35 -5.69
CA THR A 70 -2.25 -8.83 -6.34
C THR A 70 -3.30 -9.91 -6.56
N HIS A 71 -2.87 -11.11 -7.00
CA HIS A 71 -3.76 -12.26 -7.17
C HIS A 71 -4.42 -12.66 -5.85
N LEU A 72 -3.64 -12.76 -4.77
CA LEU A 72 -4.15 -13.11 -3.45
C LEU A 72 -5.17 -12.06 -2.96
N ALA A 73 -4.82 -10.78 -3.04
CA ALA A 73 -5.73 -9.69 -2.67
C ALA A 73 -7.03 -9.76 -3.48
N ALA A 74 -6.96 -9.97 -4.80
CA ALA A 74 -8.13 -10.11 -5.65
C ALA A 74 -9.01 -11.30 -5.28
N ARG A 75 -8.41 -12.44 -4.93
CA ARG A 75 -9.14 -13.63 -4.45
C ARG A 75 -9.86 -13.36 -3.12
N CYS A 76 -9.24 -12.62 -2.21
CA CYS A 76 -9.85 -12.25 -0.94
C CYS A 76 -11.07 -11.31 -1.11
N MET A 77 -11.20 -10.59 -2.22
CA MET A 77 -12.33 -9.69 -2.47
C MET A 77 -13.60 -10.39 -2.98
N LEU A 78 -13.50 -11.66 -3.40
CA LEU A 78 -14.61 -12.41 -3.97
C LEU A 78 -15.58 -12.87 -2.87
N PRO A 79 -16.88 -13.05 -3.14
CA PRO A 79 -17.79 -13.66 -2.19
C PRO A 79 -17.51 -15.17 -2.03
N MET A 80 -18.09 -15.81 -1.00
CA MET A 80 -18.05 -17.29 -0.88
C MET A 80 -19.01 -18.00 -1.86
N GLY A 81 -19.98 -17.27 -2.43
CA GLY A 81 -20.96 -17.78 -3.38
C GLY A 81 -20.75 -17.23 -4.79
N ASP A 82 -21.86 -17.02 -5.49
CA ASP A 82 -21.86 -16.51 -6.85
C ASP A 82 -21.26 -15.11 -6.94
N ASP A 83 -20.50 -14.89 -8.01
CA ASP A 83 -19.85 -13.61 -8.29
C ASP A 83 -20.35 -13.09 -9.64
N ASP A 84 -21.34 -12.21 -9.56
CA ASP A 84 -22.08 -11.67 -10.70
C ASP A 84 -21.50 -10.34 -11.21
N LEU A 85 -20.43 -9.83 -10.59
CA LEU A 85 -19.83 -8.57 -11.00
C LEU A 85 -19.06 -8.70 -12.32
N GLY A 86 -19.42 -7.87 -13.28
CA GLY A 86 -18.79 -7.80 -14.59
C GLY A 86 -18.84 -6.39 -15.20
N GLY A 87 -18.20 -6.23 -16.37
CA GLY A 87 -18.19 -4.98 -17.12
C GLY A 87 -17.67 -3.79 -16.29
N GLY A 88 -18.47 -2.72 -16.22
CA GLY A 88 -18.15 -1.50 -15.46
C GLY A 88 -18.33 -1.62 -13.94
N ASN A 89 -18.91 -2.71 -13.43
CA ASN A 89 -19.20 -2.89 -11.99
C ASN A 89 -18.17 -3.78 -11.27
N ARG A 90 -17.04 -4.06 -11.92
CA ARG A 90 -15.96 -4.88 -11.35
C ARG A 90 -15.35 -4.21 -10.12
N ARG A 91 -14.90 -5.03 -9.18
CA ARG A 91 -14.09 -4.60 -8.02
C ARG A 91 -12.79 -4.00 -8.53
N ARG A 92 -12.18 -3.09 -7.77
CA ARG A 92 -10.98 -2.37 -8.20
C ARG A 92 -9.82 -2.59 -7.23
N ILE A 93 -8.65 -2.98 -7.75
CA ILE A 93 -7.39 -2.98 -7.01
C ILE A 93 -6.41 -2.03 -7.69
N ILE A 94 -5.89 -1.08 -6.93
CA ILE A 94 -4.73 -0.28 -7.33
C ILE A 94 -3.45 -0.97 -6.81
N ARG A 95 -2.43 -1.08 -7.65
CA ARG A 95 -1.13 -1.70 -7.30
C ARG A 95 0.01 -0.69 -7.27
N THR A 96 1.16 -1.05 -6.69
CA THR A 96 2.37 -0.21 -6.67
C THR A 96 3.31 -0.45 -7.83
N LEU A 97 3.12 -1.53 -8.60
CA LEU A 97 3.94 -1.86 -9.77
C LEU A 97 3.07 -1.94 -11.04
N PRO A 98 3.64 -1.67 -12.23
CA PRO A 98 2.93 -1.74 -13.51
C PRO A 98 2.50 -3.16 -13.91
N PRO A 99 1.55 -3.32 -14.85
CA PRO A 99 1.07 -4.63 -15.27
C PRO A 99 2.21 -5.41 -15.92
N GLY A 100 2.27 -6.72 -15.70
CA GLY A 100 3.32 -7.60 -16.23
C GLY A 100 4.39 -8.02 -15.22
N LEU A 101 4.43 -7.41 -14.03
CA LEU A 101 5.27 -7.88 -12.90
C LEU A 101 4.49 -8.74 -11.89
N ILE A 102 3.19 -8.91 -12.11
CA ILE A 102 2.30 -9.73 -11.28
C ILE A 102 2.27 -11.16 -11.78
N SER A 103 2.13 -12.11 -10.86
CA SER A 103 1.93 -13.52 -11.15
C SER A 103 0.52 -13.98 -10.77
N GLY A 104 -0.05 -14.86 -11.60
CA GLY A 104 -1.38 -15.44 -11.38
C GLY A 104 -2.49 -14.72 -12.13
N THR A 105 -3.63 -15.40 -12.28
CA THR A 105 -4.80 -14.89 -13.01
C THR A 105 -5.66 -14.04 -12.09
N ILE A 106 -5.97 -12.81 -12.49
CA ILE A 106 -6.92 -11.95 -11.78
C ILE A 106 -8.34 -12.42 -12.09
N PRO A 107 -9.22 -12.61 -11.08
CA PRO A 107 -10.61 -12.98 -11.32
C PRO A 107 -11.31 -11.99 -12.27
N PRO A 108 -12.19 -12.45 -13.17
CA PRO A 108 -12.86 -11.59 -14.15
C PRO A 108 -13.65 -10.43 -13.54
N SER A 109 -14.15 -10.59 -12.32
CA SER A 109 -14.89 -9.60 -11.54
C SER A 109 -14.02 -8.55 -10.85
N VAL A 110 -12.69 -8.61 -11.00
CA VAL A 110 -11.73 -7.68 -10.41
C VAL A 110 -10.91 -7.01 -11.53
N CYS A 111 -10.89 -5.69 -11.54
CA CYS A 111 -9.98 -4.86 -12.33
C CYS A 111 -8.71 -4.58 -11.52
N ALA A 112 -7.55 -4.87 -12.09
CA ALA A 112 -6.24 -4.59 -11.51
C ALA A 112 -5.32 -3.94 -12.54
N ASP A 113 -5.89 -3.06 -13.38
CA ASP A 113 -5.18 -2.42 -14.50
C ASP A 113 -4.47 -1.14 -14.06
N GLU A 114 -4.76 -0.63 -12.87
CA GLU A 114 -4.29 0.66 -12.36
C GLU A 114 -3.13 0.51 -11.38
N TRP A 115 -2.19 1.46 -11.42
CA TRP A 115 -1.06 1.48 -10.51
C TRP A 115 -0.67 2.89 -10.10
N ILE A 116 -0.03 2.96 -8.93
CA ILE A 116 0.52 4.19 -8.37
C ILE A 116 1.84 4.48 -9.08
N LEU A 117 1.97 5.68 -9.63
CA LEU A 117 3.21 6.18 -10.21
C LEU A 117 3.54 7.53 -9.57
N SER A 118 4.30 7.50 -8.47
CA SER A 118 4.48 8.67 -7.59
C SER A 118 5.09 9.91 -8.24
N TYR A 119 5.71 9.77 -9.42
CA TYR A 119 6.27 10.91 -10.16
C TYR A 119 5.21 11.91 -10.63
N THR A 120 3.95 11.50 -10.79
CA THR A 120 2.86 12.42 -11.18
C THR A 120 2.58 13.47 -10.11
N ALA A 121 2.88 13.17 -8.84
CA ALA A 121 2.80 14.10 -7.72
C ALA A 121 3.68 15.34 -7.89
N LEU A 122 4.68 15.31 -8.78
CA LEU A 122 5.56 16.45 -9.05
C LEU A 122 4.93 17.49 -9.99
N GLY A 123 3.80 17.17 -10.64
CA GLY A 123 3.15 18.08 -11.60
C GLY A 123 3.98 18.38 -12.84
N LYS A 124 5.00 17.58 -13.11
CA LYS A 124 5.92 17.72 -14.25
C LYS A 124 5.77 16.53 -15.19
N PRO A 125 5.97 16.72 -16.50
CA PRO A 125 6.05 15.59 -17.41
C PRO A 125 7.31 14.77 -17.16
N PHE A 126 7.26 13.47 -17.43
CA PHE A 126 8.42 12.57 -17.27
C PHE A 126 8.33 11.37 -18.20
N TRP A 127 9.46 10.69 -18.39
CA TRP A 127 9.54 9.41 -19.08
C TRP A 127 9.67 8.28 -18.07
N PHE A 128 8.90 7.21 -18.26
CA PHE A 128 8.99 6.01 -17.44
C PHE A 128 8.71 4.76 -18.28
N LEU A 129 9.61 3.77 -18.23
CA LEU A 129 9.54 2.53 -19.02
C LEU A 129 9.14 2.78 -20.48
N PHE A 130 9.90 3.65 -21.17
CA PHE A 130 9.69 4.00 -22.59
C PHE A 130 8.35 4.67 -22.93
N LYS A 131 7.55 5.05 -21.93
CA LYS A 131 6.32 5.81 -22.10
C LYS A 131 6.48 7.23 -21.57
N TYR A 132 6.03 8.19 -22.37
CA TYR A 132 5.92 9.59 -21.95
C TYR A 132 4.64 9.80 -21.14
N TYR A 133 4.76 10.49 -20.02
CA TYR A 133 3.65 10.91 -19.17
C TYR A 133 3.59 12.44 -19.14
N PRO A 134 2.47 13.06 -19.56
CA PRO A 134 2.30 14.50 -19.42
C PRO A 134 2.20 14.89 -17.93
N ALA A 135 2.37 16.19 -17.64
CA ALA A 135 2.07 16.72 -16.33
C ALA A 135 0.61 16.44 -15.95
N ASN A 136 0.38 15.99 -14.72
CA ASN A 136 -0.95 15.80 -14.16
C ASN A 136 -1.20 16.85 -13.07
N ALA A 137 -1.99 17.88 -13.40
CA ALA A 137 -2.30 18.97 -12.48
C ALA A 137 -3.17 18.51 -11.29
N GLU A 138 -4.02 17.50 -11.49
CA GLU A 138 -4.87 16.95 -10.45
C GLU A 138 -4.06 16.17 -9.41
N ASP A 139 -3.12 15.33 -9.86
CA ASP A 139 -2.22 14.60 -8.97
C ASP A 139 -1.31 15.56 -8.18
N TYR A 140 -0.79 16.61 -8.84
CA TYR A 140 0.00 17.64 -8.18
C TYR A 140 -0.80 18.35 -7.10
N LYS A 141 -2.01 18.84 -7.42
CA LYS A 141 -2.89 19.49 -6.46
C LYS A 141 -3.20 18.57 -5.28
N SER A 142 -3.61 17.33 -5.56
CA SER A 142 -3.92 16.33 -4.53
C SER A 142 -2.73 16.06 -3.62
N SER A 143 -1.51 16.03 -4.17
CA SER A 143 -0.28 15.84 -3.41
C SER A 143 0.04 17.04 -2.52
N MET A 144 -0.17 18.26 -3.01
CA MET A 144 0.01 19.49 -2.22
C MET A 144 -0.98 19.58 -1.06
N ASP A 145 -2.26 19.31 -1.33
CA ASP A 145 -3.32 19.29 -0.30
C ASP A 145 -3.01 18.22 0.76
N PHE A 146 -2.57 17.03 0.31
CA PHE A 146 -2.15 15.96 1.21
C PHE A 146 -0.95 16.34 2.08
N LEU A 147 0.11 16.93 1.52
CA LEU A 147 1.31 17.30 2.28
C LEU A 147 1.03 18.40 3.32
N GLN A 148 0.16 19.36 2.98
CA GLN A 148 -0.30 20.38 3.92
C GLN A 148 -1.08 19.75 5.08
N ALA A 149 -2.03 18.85 4.78
CA ALA A 149 -2.79 18.13 5.80
C ALA A 149 -1.89 17.23 6.66
N LEU A 150 -0.96 16.50 6.05
CA LEU A 150 -0.06 15.57 6.73
C LEU A 150 0.78 16.27 7.80
N THR A 151 1.27 17.48 7.52
CA THR A 151 2.06 18.28 8.48
C THR A 151 1.27 18.49 9.78
N ARG A 152 0.01 18.93 9.66
CA ARG A 152 -0.88 19.12 10.79
C ARG A 152 -1.20 17.80 11.50
N LEU A 153 -1.49 16.74 10.74
CA LEU A 153 -1.80 15.42 11.30
C LEU A 153 -0.64 14.82 12.10
N LEU A 154 0.61 15.06 11.68
CA LEU A 154 1.81 14.65 12.40
C LEU A 154 1.99 15.45 13.69
N GLN A 155 1.81 16.78 13.64
CA GLN A 155 1.89 17.65 14.83
C GLN A 155 0.83 17.28 15.88
N GLU A 156 -0.38 16.97 15.43
CA GLU A 156 -1.49 16.51 16.28
C GLU A 156 -1.41 15.02 16.66
N GLN A 157 -0.35 14.31 16.25
CA GLN A 157 -0.14 12.87 16.49
C GLN A 157 -1.29 11.96 16.00
N LYS A 158 -2.09 12.44 15.06
CA LYS A 158 -3.17 11.66 14.42
C LYS A 158 -2.64 10.68 13.38
N VAL A 159 -1.45 10.95 12.83
CA VAL A 159 -0.68 10.03 11.99
C VAL A 159 0.63 9.74 12.69
N VAL A 160 0.97 8.47 12.78
CA VAL A 160 2.24 7.99 13.31
C VAL A 160 3.17 7.64 12.13
N PRO A 161 4.41 8.15 12.11
CA PRO A 161 5.39 7.79 11.09
C PRO A 161 5.81 6.32 11.21
N VAL A 162 6.46 5.79 10.17
CA VAL A 162 7.01 4.42 10.27
C VAL A 162 8.08 4.43 11.37
N LYS A 163 8.13 3.37 12.16
CA LYS A 163 9.30 3.11 13.02
C LYS A 163 10.56 3.25 12.17
N HIS A 164 11.55 3.95 12.69
CA HIS A 164 12.80 4.13 11.98
C HIS A 164 13.96 3.74 12.87
N ARG A 165 15.01 3.26 12.22
CA ARG A 165 16.31 3.05 12.82
C ARG A 165 17.23 4.14 12.30
N LEU A 166 17.71 4.97 13.21
CA LEU A 166 18.74 5.96 12.91
C LEU A 166 20.06 5.22 12.68
N MET A 167 20.63 5.41 11.49
CA MET A 167 21.86 4.77 11.06
C MET A 167 23.05 5.71 11.29
N ASN A 168 24.21 5.13 11.61
CA ASN A 168 25.45 5.87 11.86
C ASN A 168 26.19 6.20 10.55
N GLY A 169 26.99 7.27 10.57
CA GLY A 169 27.93 7.64 9.51
C GLY A 169 27.27 8.08 8.20
N GLY A 170 26.32 9.02 8.30
CA GLY A 170 25.99 9.94 7.21
C GLY A 170 25.76 9.32 5.83
N LEU A 171 26.22 10.04 4.80
CA LEU A 171 26.09 9.61 3.40
C LEU A 171 27.01 8.41 3.10
N GLU A 172 28.16 8.36 3.75
CA GLU A 172 29.21 7.36 3.54
C GLU A 172 28.74 5.93 3.84
N ASN A 173 27.74 5.75 4.72
CA ASN A 173 27.18 4.43 5.06
C ASN A 173 25.88 4.07 4.35
N ILE A 174 25.34 4.91 3.45
CA ILE A 174 24.06 4.63 2.79
C ILE A 174 24.09 3.30 2.01
N SER A 175 25.22 2.99 1.35
CA SER A 175 25.39 1.74 0.60
C SER A 175 25.15 0.49 1.46
N ARG A 176 25.63 0.50 2.71
CA ARG A 176 25.41 -0.59 3.67
C ARG A 176 23.92 -0.76 4.00
N GLY A 177 23.20 0.36 4.14
CA GLY A 177 21.74 0.32 4.31
C GLY A 177 21.03 -0.32 3.13
N PHE A 178 21.46 -0.02 1.89
CA PHE A 178 20.90 -0.67 0.72
C PHE A 178 21.18 -2.18 0.69
N ASP A 179 22.37 -2.62 1.08
CA ASP A 179 22.70 -4.04 1.15
C ASP A 179 21.86 -4.77 2.21
N GLU A 180 21.66 -4.15 3.38
CA GLU A 180 20.79 -4.68 4.42
C GLU A 180 19.33 -4.83 3.92
N MET A 181 18.82 -3.81 3.19
CA MET A 181 17.51 -3.89 2.57
C MET A 181 17.41 -5.01 1.53
N ARG A 182 18.41 -5.14 0.64
CA ARG A 182 18.45 -6.22 -0.37
C ARG A 182 18.48 -7.61 0.25
N SER A 183 19.13 -7.77 1.41
CA SER A 183 19.18 -9.04 2.14
C SER A 183 17.86 -9.43 2.84
N GLY A 184 16.83 -8.56 2.82
CA GLY A 184 15.52 -8.84 3.42
C GLY A 184 15.47 -8.74 4.95
N ASN A 185 16.52 -8.18 5.56
CA ASN A 185 16.69 -8.06 7.01
C ASN A 185 15.92 -6.85 7.60
N VAL A 186 15.58 -5.85 6.78
CA VAL A 186 14.82 -4.67 7.23
C VAL A 186 13.32 -4.98 7.18
N ARG A 187 12.65 -5.02 8.34
CA ARG A 187 11.22 -5.39 8.45
C ARG A 187 10.46 -4.45 9.37
N GLY A 188 9.39 -3.85 8.86
CA GLY A 188 8.51 -2.97 9.65
C GLY A 188 9.16 -1.67 10.10
N GLU A 189 10.30 -1.31 9.53
CA GLU A 189 11.04 -0.08 9.84
C GLU A 189 11.61 0.59 8.59
N LYS A 190 12.05 1.84 8.74
CA LYS A 190 12.81 2.58 7.75
C LYS A 190 14.21 2.90 8.27
N LEU A 191 15.23 2.68 7.45
CA LEU A 191 16.58 3.16 7.72
C LEU A 191 16.63 4.67 7.45
N VAL A 192 17.10 5.45 8.41
CA VAL A 192 17.20 6.91 8.31
C VAL A 192 18.64 7.32 8.61
N TYR A 193 19.21 8.19 7.77
CA TYR A 193 20.56 8.73 7.95
C TYR A 193 20.45 10.23 8.21
N ARG A 194 21.10 10.71 9.27
CA ARG A 194 21.24 12.14 9.53
C ARG A 194 22.38 12.67 8.67
N ILE A 195 22.09 13.69 7.86
CA ILE A 195 23.09 14.38 7.04
C ILE A 195 23.24 15.81 7.59
N GLY A 196 24.43 16.11 8.12
CA GLY A 196 24.72 17.39 8.79
C GLY A 196 24.15 17.46 10.21
N GLY A 197 24.89 18.17 11.08
CA GLY A 197 24.61 18.32 12.52
C GLY A 197 25.19 17.19 13.39
N GLU A 198 25.77 17.57 14.53
CA GLU A 198 26.10 16.66 15.64
C GLU A 198 24.85 15.98 16.23
#